data_AF-A0A2V0PAY8-F1
#
_entry.id   AF-A0A2V0PAY8-F1
#
_cell.length_a   1.000
_cell.length_b   1.000
_cell.length_c   1.000
_cell.angle_alpha   90.00
_cell.angle_beta   90.00
_cell.angle_gamma   90.00
#
_symmetry.space_group_name_H-M   'P 1'
#
loop_
_entity.id
_entity.type
_entity.pdbx_description
1 polymer ?
#
loop_
_entity_poly.entity_id
_entity_poly.type
_entity_poly.pdbx_seq_one_letter_code
_entity_poly.pdbx_strand_id
1 'polypeptide(L)'
;MARNAEKAQSMLNRFLAGKEADKRGPKERRPYLATECSDLNEADKWRQQILREVGKKVMEIQNAGLGEHRIRDLNDEINKLIREKGHWERRIVALGGPDYAKTAPKITDSAGNAIEGASGKGPGYRYFGAAKNLPGVKELFEKEAPKVVRRTRFQMHKLITPDYYGFRDEEDGVLLKVEAEADKVIAARRLQEWEEKEAERDAALAGLGGAAAGVGGGARRGGGGAGAGEADDGPQFVAYVPLPDQAAIEQRVLEKKKQDLLAKYTSDSLQQQQQEARSLLNKK
;
A
#
# COMPACT_ATOMS: atom_id res chain seq x y z
N MET A 1 -54.36 -29.03 -47.41
CA MET A 1 -54.37 -29.42 -45.99
C MET A 1 -54.85 -28.24 -45.16
N ALA A 2 -56.02 -28.33 -44.53
CA ALA A 2 -56.58 -27.25 -43.69
C ALA A 2 -55.63 -26.87 -42.54
N ARG A 3 -55.64 -25.59 -42.13
CA ARG A 3 -54.80 -25.11 -41.02
C ARG A 3 -55.20 -25.78 -39.70
N ASN A 4 -54.27 -25.92 -38.76
CA ASN A 4 -54.54 -26.59 -37.48
C ASN A 4 -55.72 -25.93 -36.72
N ALA A 5 -55.86 -24.61 -36.82
CA ALA A 5 -56.99 -23.87 -36.26
C ALA A 5 -58.35 -24.30 -36.85
N GLU A 6 -58.43 -24.53 -38.16
CA GLU A 6 -59.65 -24.98 -38.83
C GLU A 6 -59.97 -26.42 -38.49
N LYS A 7 -58.95 -27.29 -38.41
CA LYS A 7 -59.09 -28.66 -37.94
C LYS A 7 -59.62 -28.69 -36.51
N ALA A 8 -59.07 -27.88 -35.60
CA ALA A 8 -59.54 -27.80 -34.21
C ALA A 8 -60.99 -27.29 -34.09
N GLN A 9 -61.45 -26.46 -35.03
CA GLN A 9 -62.82 -25.94 -35.09
C GLN A 9 -63.82 -26.87 -35.78
N SER A 10 -63.37 -28.02 -36.30
CA SER A 10 -64.24 -29.07 -36.85
C SER A 10 -65.32 -29.49 -35.85
N MET A 11 -66.52 -29.79 -36.35
CA MET A 11 -67.64 -30.27 -35.55
C MET A 11 -67.27 -31.48 -34.67
N LEU A 12 -66.47 -32.40 -35.19
CA LEU A 12 -65.99 -33.56 -34.43
C LEU A 12 -65.09 -33.14 -33.26
N ASN A 13 -64.15 -32.23 -33.50
CA ASN A 13 -63.21 -31.79 -32.47
C ASN A 13 -63.90 -30.94 -31.41
N ARG A 14 -64.88 -30.10 -31.79
CA ARG A 14 -65.75 -29.40 -30.83
C ARG A 14 -66.58 -30.38 -29.99
N PHE A 15 -67.13 -31.42 -30.61
CA PHE A 15 -67.90 -32.45 -29.89
C PHE A 15 -67.04 -33.27 -28.93
N LEU A 16 -65.84 -33.69 -29.36
CA LEU A 16 -64.88 -34.39 -28.51
C LEU A 16 -64.42 -33.50 -27.35
N ALA A 17 -64.12 -32.23 -27.60
CA ALA A 17 -63.79 -31.26 -26.56
C ALA A 17 -64.95 -31.04 -25.58
N GLY A 18 -66.20 -31.02 -26.06
CA GLY A 18 -67.41 -30.98 -25.24
C GLY A 18 -67.53 -32.21 -24.34
N LYS A 19 -67.39 -33.42 -24.89
CA LYS A 19 -67.40 -34.66 -24.09
C LYS A 19 -66.28 -34.74 -23.06
N GLU A 20 -65.09 -34.24 -23.39
CA GLU A 20 -63.99 -34.16 -22.43
C GLU A 20 -64.26 -33.13 -21.34
N ALA A 21 -64.88 -31.99 -21.67
CA ALA A 21 -65.29 -31.00 -20.70
C ALA A 21 -66.36 -31.57 -19.75
N ASP A 22 -67.34 -32.31 -20.26
CA ASP A 22 -68.36 -32.97 -19.45
C ASP A 22 -67.74 -34.00 -18.49
N LYS A 23 -66.73 -34.76 -18.95
CA LYS A 23 -65.99 -35.71 -18.10
C LYS A 23 -65.13 -35.04 -17.03
N ARG A 24 -64.53 -33.89 -17.32
CA ARG A 24 -63.71 -33.13 -16.37
C ARG A 24 -64.53 -32.27 -15.41
N GLY A 25 -65.79 -32.01 -15.73
CA GLY A 25 -66.63 -31.08 -14.99
C GLY A 25 -66.27 -29.61 -15.24
N PRO A 26 -67.03 -28.67 -14.65
CA PRO A 26 -66.74 -27.25 -14.76
C PRO A 26 -65.35 -26.93 -14.22
N LYS A 27 -64.66 -25.95 -14.82
CA LYS A 27 -63.40 -25.44 -14.29
C LYS A 27 -63.64 -24.84 -12.91
N GLU A 28 -63.28 -25.59 -11.88
CA GLU A 28 -63.33 -25.12 -10.50
C GLU A 28 -62.47 -23.86 -10.36
N ARG A 29 -63.05 -22.84 -9.75
CA ARG A 29 -62.33 -21.61 -9.40
C ARG A 29 -61.80 -21.75 -8.00
N ARG A 30 -60.59 -21.25 -7.77
CA ARG A 30 -60.03 -21.18 -6.42
C ARG A 30 -60.96 -20.37 -5.52
N PRO A 31 -61.24 -20.82 -4.29
CA PRO A 31 -61.90 -20.00 -3.28
C PRO A 31 -61.14 -18.70 -3.03
N TYR A 32 -61.87 -17.64 -2.66
CA TYR A 32 -61.24 -16.35 -2.34
C TYR A 32 -60.50 -16.41 -1.00
N LEU A 33 -61.11 -17.08 -0.01
CA LEU A 33 -60.53 -17.28 1.31
C LEU A 33 -59.97 -18.69 1.44
N ALA A 34 -58.68 -18.80 1.75
CA ALA A 34 -58.04 -20.10 1.98
C ALA A 34 -58.64 -20.85 3.18
N THR A 35 -59.26 -20.16 4.13
CA THR A 35 -59.89 -20.75 5.32
C THR A 35 -61.10 -21.61 5.00
N GLU A 36 -61.76 -21.40 3.86
CA GLU A 36 -62.94 -22.16 3.45
C GLU A 36 -62.60 -23.59 3.03
N CYS A 37 -61.35 -23.85 2.62
CA CYS A 37 -60.91 -25.17 2.19
C CYS A 37 -60.50 -26.02 3.41
N SER A 38 -61.16 -27.17 3.60
CA SER A 38 -60.86 -28.14 4.68
C SER A 38 -59.87 -29.22 4.26
N ASP A 39 -59.71 -29.43 2.96
CA ASP A 39 -59.01 -30.59 2.43
C ASP A 39 -57.58 -30.23 2.04
N LEU A 40 -56.62 -31.01 2.54
CA LEU A 40 -55.19 -30.77 2.30
C LEU A 40 -54.83 -30.88 0.81
N ASN A 41 -55.35 -31.90 0.13
CA ASN A 41 -55.09 -32.13 -1.30
C ASN A 41 -55.62 -30.99 -2.18
N GLU A 42 -56.77 -30.43 -1.84
CA GLU A 42 -57.33 -29.28 -2.55
C GLU A 42 -56.50 -28.01 -2.30
N ALA A 43 -56.09 -27.77 -1.05
CA ALA A 43 -55.22 -26.65 -0.71
C ALA A 43 -53.90 -26.70 -1.49
N ASP A 44 -53.31 -27.90 -1.64
CA ASP A 44 -52.11 -28.11 -2.46
C ASP A 44 -52.36 -27.89 -3.95
N LYS A 45 -53.50 -28.36 -4.48
CA LYS A 45 -53.93 -28.10 -5.86
C LYS A 45 -54.01 -26.59 -6.15
N TRP A 46 -54.60 -25.81 -5.25
CA TRP A 46 -54.73 -24.35 -5.39
C TRP A 46 -53.38 -23.64 -5.27
N ARG A 47 -52.52 -24.07 -4.34
CA ARG A 47 -51.13 -23.57 -4.25
C ARG A 47 -50.36 -23.78 -5.56
N GLN A 48 -50.44 -24.98 -6.13
CA GLN A 48 -49.78 -25.30 -7.41
C GLN A 48 -50.37 -24.52 -8.59
N GLN A 49 -51.67 -24.25 -8.58
CA GLN A 49 -52.28 -23.37 -9.58
C GLN A 49 -51.72 -21.95 -9.49
N ILE A 50 -51.62 -21.38 -8.29
CA ILE A 50 -51.04 -20.04 -8.09
C ILE A 50 -49.59 -20.01 -8.58
N LEU A 51 -48.78 -21.04 -8.29
CA LEU A 51 -47.40 -21.13 -8.80
C LEU A 51 -47.33 -21.14 -10.33
N ARG A 52 -48.26 -21.85 -11.00
CA ARG A 52 -48.34 -21.86 -12.47
C ARG A 52 -48.75 -20.50 -13.03
N GLU A 53 -49.68 -19.81 -12.39
CA GLU A 53 -50.09 -18.44 -12.77
C GLU A 53 -48.94 -17.43 -12.59
N VAL A 54 -48.22 -17.51 -11.47
CA VAL A 54 -47.01 -16.73 -11.22
C VAL A 54 -45.97 -17.02 -12.30
N GLY A 55 -45.68 -18.29 -12.60
CA GLY A 55 -44.70 -18.66 -13.62
C GLY A 55 -45.00 -18.05 -14.99
N LYS A 56 -46.25 -18.09 -15.43
CA LYS A 56 -46.68 -17.47 -16.70
C LYS A 56 -46.45 -15.95 -16.71
N LYS A 57 -46.82 -15.25 -15.64
CA LYS A 57 -46.63 -13.80 -15.54
C LYS A 57 -45.16 -13.41 -15.39
N VAL A 58 -44.35 -14.21 -14.70
CA VAL A 58 -42.90 -14.00 -14.62
C VAL A 58 -42.28 -14.10 -16.02
N MET A 59 -42.68 -15.09 -16.83
CA MET A 59 -42.25 -15.18 -18.22
C MET A 59 -42.71 -13.98 -19.06
N GLU A 60 -43.91 -13.46 -18.83
CA GLU A 60 -44.42 -12.27 -19.52
C GLU A 60 -43.62 -11.00 -19.15
N ILE A 61 -43.31 -10.80 -17.86
CA ILE A 61 -42.52 -9.64 -17.36
C ILE A 61 -41.06 -9.67 -17.83
N GLN A 62 -40.49 -10.85 -18.11
CA GLN A 62 -39.12 -10.92 -18.62
C GLN A 62 -38.95 -10.22 -19.97
N ASN A 63 -40.03 -10.05 -20.73
CA ASN A 63 -40.01 -9.31 -21.99
C ASN A 63 -39.88 -7.81 -21.74
N ALA A 64 -38.67 -7.27 -21.81
CA ALA A 64 -38.38 -5.85 -21.61
C ALA A 64 -39.04 -4.91 -22.64
N GLY A 65 -39.55 -5.45 -23.75
CA GLY A 65 -40.31 -4.70 -24.76
C GLY A 65 -41.79 -4.49 -24.42
N LEU A 66 -42.28 -5.05 -23.30
CA LEU A 66 -43.59 -4.66 -22.78
C LEU A 66 -43.52 -3.20 -22.29
N GLY A 67 -44.53 -2.39 -22.61
CA GLY A 67 -44.60 -1.03 -22.12
C GLY A 67 -44.52 -0.96 -20.59
N GLU A 68 -43.91 0.09 -20.05
CA GLU A 68 -43.65 0.26 -18.62
C GLU A 68 -44.90 0.05 -17.74
N HIS A 69 -46.04 0.62 -18.13
CA HIS A 69 -47.30 0.46 -17.39
C HIS A 69 -47.72 -1.00 -17.27
N ARG A 70 -47.61 -1.76 -18.37
CA ARG A 70 -47.94 -3.19 -18.38
C ARG A 70 -47.01 -3.98 -17.48
N ILE A 71 -45.72 -3.64 -17.45
CA ILE A 71 -44.74 -4.27 -16.55
C ILE A 71 -45.10 -4.01 -15.09
N ARG A 72 -45.53 -2.78 -14.74
CA ARG A 72 -45.99 -2.44 -13.38
C ARG A 72 -47.22 -3.24 -12.97
N ASP A 73 -48.24 -3.28 -13.83
CA ASP A 73 -49.48 -4.03 -13.57
C ASP A 73 -49.20 -5.53 -13.36
N LEU A 74 -48.38 -6.12 -14.24
CA LEU A 74 -47.96 -7.51 -14.10
C LEU A 74 -47.20 -7.76 -12.80
N ASN A 75 -46.35 -6.82 -12.38
CA ASN A 75 -45.59 -6.93 -11.13
C ASN A 75 -46.53 -6.87 -9.91
N ASP A 76 -47.53 -5.99 -9.93
CA ASP A 76 -48.59 -5.93 -8.90
C ASP A 76 -49.39 -7.23 -8.83
N GLU A 77 -49.77 -7.76 -9.99
CA GLU A 77 -50.49 -9.02 -10.10
C GLU A 77 -49.67 -10.20 -9.56
N ILE A 78 -48.37 -10.27 -9.84
CA ILE A 78 -47.49 -11.31 -9.27
C ILE A 78 -47.40 -11.14 -7.76
N ASN A 79 -47.21 -9.92 -7.25
CA ASN A 79 -47.16 -9.69 -5.81
C ASN A 79 -48.47 -10.10 -5.12
N LYS A 80 -49.62 -9.84 -5.74
CA LYS A 80 -50.93 -10.31 -5.26
C LYS A 80 -50.98 -11.83 -5.17
N LEU A 81 -50.56 -12.53 -6.23
CA LEU A 81 -50.51 -14.00 -6.26
C LEU A 81 -49.53 -14.59 -5.23
N ILE A 82 -48.38 -13.96 -4.99
CA ILE A 82 -47.42 -14.41 -3.97
C ILE A 82 -47.99 -14.25 -2.55
N ARG A 83 -48.75 -13.18 -2.29
CA ARG A 83 -49.48 -13.04 -1.01
C ARG A 83 -50.53 -14.13 -0.88
N GLU A 84 -51.36 -14.34 -1.90
CA GLU A 84 -52.35 -15.42 -1.97
C GLU A 84 -51.70 -16.79 -1.69
N LYS A 85 -50.57 -17.12 -2.34
CA LYS A 85 -49.77 -18.32 -2.07
C LYS A 85 -49.41 -18.42 -0.58
N GLY A 86 -48.97 -17.33 0.04
CA GLY A 86 -48.66 -17.31 1.47
C GLY A 86 -49.87 -17.56 2.39
N HIS A 87 -51.10 -17.22 1.97
CA HIS A 87 -52.33 -17.60 2.68
C HIS A 87 -52.60 -19.11 2.54
N TRP A 88 -52.47 -19.66 1.34
CA TRP A 88 -52.64 -21.08 1.09
C TRP A 88 -51.59 -21.94 1.79
N GLU A 89 -50.33 -21.52 1.82
CA GLU A 89 -49.26 -22.22 2.55
C GLU A 89 -49.54 -22.25 4.05
N ARG A 90 -49.98 -21.13 4.65
CA ARG A 90 -50.42 -21.13 6.06
C ARG A 90 -51.61 -22.04 6.31
N ARG A 91 -52.55 -22.13 5.36
CA ARG A 91 -53.69 -23.04 5.48
C ARG A 91 -53.25 -24.50 5.44
N ILE A 92 -52.36 -24.86 4.52
CA ILE A 92 -51.80 -26.22 4.41
C ILE A 92 -51.15 -26.62 5.73
N VAL A 93 -50.36 -25.72 6.33
CA VAL A 93 -49.74 -25.95 7.65
C VAL A 93 -50.80 -26.11 8.75
N ALA A 94 -51.84 -25.27 8.75
CA ALA A 94 -52.95 -25.37 9.71
C ALA A 94 -53.75 -26.68 9.57
N LEU A 95 -53.79 -27.28 8.36
CA LEU A 95 -54.39 -28.59 8.09
C LEU A 95 -53.43 -29.76 8.39
N GLY A 96 -52.23 -29.50 8.91
CA GLY A 96 -51.22 -30.52 9.25
C GLY A 96 -50.31 -30.93 8.09
N GLY A 97 -50.28 -30.15 7.01
CA GLY A 97 -49.43 -30.39 5.85
C GLY A 97 -48.01 -29.81 5.94
N PRO A 98 -47.19 -29.96 4.89
CA PRO A 98 -45.80 -29.53 4.88
C PRO A 98 -45.60 -28.01 4.94
N ASP A 99 -44.57 -27.57 5.67
CA ASP A 99 -44.11 -26.18 5.72
C ASP A 99 -43.38 -25.75 4.43
N TYR A 100 -44.14 -25.40 3.39
CA TYR A 100 -43.55 -24.94 2.12
C TYR A 100 -42.78 -23.62 2.21
N ALA A 101 -43.05 -22.79 3.21
CA ALA A 101 -42.33 -21.54 3.40
C ALA A 101 -40.86 -21.75 3.79
N LYS A 102 -40.55 -22.85 4.51
CA LYS A 102 -39.19 -23.20 4.94
C LYS A 102 -38.39 -23.91 3.86
N THR A 103 -39.07 -24.70 3.02
CA THR A 103 -38.44 -25.50 1.95
C THR A 103 -38.31 -24.74 0.64
N ALA A 104 -38.94 -23.57 0.50
CA ALA A 104 -38.85 -22.77 -0.70
C ALA A 104 -37.40 -22.28 -0.94
N PRO A 105 -36.86 -22.39 -2.17
CA PRO A 105 -35.54 -21.89 -2.49
C PRO A 105 -35.47 -20.39 -2.26
N LYS A 106 -34.40 -19.93 -1.60
CA LYS A 106 -34.16 -18.50 -1.36
C LYS A 106 -33.96 -17.82 -2.71
N ILE A 107 -34.78 -16.83 -3.01
CA ILE A 107 -34.79 -16.17 -4.32
C ILE A 107 -33.45 -15.46 -4.52
N THR A 108 -32.67 -15.92 -5.50
CA THR A 108 -31.40 -15.33 -5.93
C THR A 108 -31.63 -14.34 -7.07
N ASP A 109 -30.81 -13.30 -7.12
CA ASP A 109 -30.81 -12.32 -8.20
C ASP A 109 -30.16 -12.87 -9.47
N SER A 110 -30.30 -12.15 -10.59
CA SER A 110 -29.59 -12.43 -11.86
C SER A 110 -28.07 -12.48 -11.70
N ALA A 111 -27.53 -11.84 -10.65
CA ALA A 111 -26.12 -11.87 -10.28
C ALA A 111 -25.78 -12.98 -9.26
N GLY A 112 -26.68 -13.94 -9.01
CA GLY A 112 -26.46 -15.06 -8.08
C GLY A 112 -26.50 -14.69 -6.59
N ASN A 113 -26.63 -13.40 -6.26
CA ASN A 113 -26.74 -12.94 -4.88
C ASN A 113 -28.11 -13.30 -4.31
N ALA A 114 -28.14 -13.94 -3.13
CA ALA A 114 -29.39 -14.12 -2.40
C ALA A 114 -30.01 -12.74 -2.13
N ILE A 115 -31.25 -12.53 -2.59
CA ILE A 115 -31.97 -11.27 -2.32
C ILE A 115 -32.44 -11.34 -0.87
N GLU A 116 -31.52 -11.04 0.03
CA GLU A 116 -31.73 -11.04 1.47
C GLU A 116 -32.47 -9.77 1.87
N GLY A 117 -33.77 -9.93 2.12
CA GLY A 117 -34.68 -8.82 2.37
C GLY A 117 -35.05 -8.11 1.06
N ALA A 118 -36.36 -8.06 0.79
CA ALA A 118 -36.88 -7.05 -0.13
C ALA A 118 -36.27 -5.69 0.24
N SER A 119 -35.69 -5.01 -0.75
CA SER A 119 -35.05 -3.70 -0.58
C SER A 119 -35.96 -2.79 0.27
N GLY A 120 -35.48 -2.46 1.48
CA GLY A 120 -36.10 -1.50 2.38
C GLY A 120 -37.40 -1.95 3.07
N LYS A 121 -37.28 -2.29 4.37
CA LYS A 121 -38.38 -2.27 5.37
C LYS A 121 -39.44 -3.39 5.22
N GLY A 122 -39.05 -4.62 5.56
CA GLY A 122 -39.98 -5.73 5.83
C GLY A 122 -40.39 -6.55 4.60
N PRO A 123 -41.30 -7.54 4.76
CA PRO A 123 -41.77 -8.40 3.68
C PRO A 123 -42.78 -7.62 2.80
N GLY A 124 -42.33 -6.56 2.16
CA GLY A 124 -43.14 -5.63 1.39
C GLY A 124 -42.63 -5.55 -0.04
N TYR A 125 -43.49 -5.92 -0.99
CA TYR A 125 -43.40 -5.69 -2.43
C TYR A 125 -42.10 -6.09 -3.16
N ARG A 126 -42.19 -7.04 -4.10
CA ARG A 126 -41.04 -7.53 -4.88
C ARG A 126 -41.11 -7.04 -6.33
N TYR A 127 -39.96 -6.74 -6.91
CA TYR A 127 -39.83 -6.48 -8.35
C TYR A 127 -39.23 -7.69 -9.07
N PHE A 128 -39.89 -8.16 -10.13
CA PHE A 128 -39.50 -9.33 -10.92
C PHE A 128 -39.01 -8.94 -12.32
N GLY A 129 -38.02 -9.66 -12.87
CA GLY A 129 -37.59 -9.52 -14.27
C GLY A 129 -37.35 -8.05 -14.69
N ALA A 130 -37.97 -7.64 -15.80
CA ALA A 130 -37.85 -6.28 -16.34
C ALA A 130 -38.43 -5.20 -15.41
N ALA A 131 -39.28 -5.55 -14.44
CA ALA A 131 -39.78 -4.59 -13.44
C ALA A 131 -38.66 -3.98 -12.58
N LYS A 132 -37.50 -4.65 -12.47
CA LYS A 132 -36.31 -4.10 -11.80
C LYS A 132 -35.64 -2.98 -12.59
N ASN A 133 -35.83 -2.94 -13.90
CA ASN A 133 -35.22 -1.94 -14.79
C ASN A 133 -36.08 -0.69 -14.97
N LEU A 134 -37.26 -0.64 -14.32
CA LEU A 134 -38.13 0.52 -14.38
C LEU A 134 -37.43 1.76 -13.79
N PRO A 135 -37.62 2.94 -14.40
CA PRO A 135 -37.22 4.22 -13.80
C PRO A 135 -37.64 4.34 -12.33
N GLY A 136 -36.76 4.81 -11.46
CA GLY A 136 -36.97 4.90 -10.00
C GLY A 136 -36.82 3.58 -9.23
N VAL A 137 -37.22 2.44 -9.80
CA VAL A 137 -36.97 1.11 -9.19
C VAL A 137 -35.53 0.69 -9.40
N LYS A 138 -34.99 0.94 -10.60
CA LYS A 138 -33.61 0.61 -10.95
C LYS A 138 -32.60 1.23 -9.98
N GLU A 139 -32.84 2.47 -9.56
CA GLU A 139 -32.03 3.20 -8.59
C GLU A 139 -32.02 2.54 -7.20
N LEU A 140 -33.10 1.83 -6.83
CA LEU A 140 -33.16 1.07 -5.56
C LEU A 140 -32.34 -0.21 -5.57
N PHE A 141 -32.01 -0.75 -6.76
CA PHE A 141 -31.24 -1.97 -6.94
C PHE A 141 -29.80 -1.72 -7.38
N GLU A 142 -29.52 -0.59 -8.02
CA GLU A 142 -28.17 -0.11 -8.27
C GLU A 142 -27.52 0.25 -6.93
N LYS A 143 -26.86 -0.74 -6.32
CA LYS A 143 -26.03 -0.51 -5.14
C LYS A 143 -25.06 0.62 -5.47
N GLU A 144 -25.07 1.68 -4.67
CA GLU A 144 -24.04 2.73 -4.76
C GLU A 144 -22.68 2.03 -4.83
N ALA A 145 -21.92 2.30 -5.89
CA ALA A 145 -20.58 1.75 -6.03
C ALA A 145 -19.83 2.02 -4.72
N PRO A 146 -19.15 1.02 -4.12
CA PRO A 146 -18.49 1.21 -2.84
C PRO A 146 -17.59 2.43 -2.96
N LYS A 147 -17.95 3.50 -2.24
CA LYS A 147 -17.21 4.76 -2.29
C LYS A 147 -15.78 4.42 -1.91
N VAL A 148 -14.83 4.71 -2.79
CA VAL A 148 -13.42 4.49 -2.51
C VAL A 148 -13.06 5.39 -1.34
N VAL A 149 -13.03 4.81 -0.14
CA VAL A 149 -12.65 5.54 1.07
C VAL A 149 -11.18 5.90 0.89
N ARG A 150 -10.90 7.19 0.71
CA ARG A 150 -9.52 7.68 0.69
C ARG A 150 -8.86 7.29 2.02
N ARG A 151 -7.61 6.83 1.98
CA ARG A 151 -6.87 6.48 3.20
C ARG A 151 -6.92 7.66 4.15
N THR A 152 -7.36 7.42 5.39
CA THR A 152 -7.40 8.48 6.39
C THR A 152 -5.97 8.89 6.76
N ARG A 153 -5.79 10.11 7.26
CA ARG A 153 -4.46 10.59 7.68
C ARG A 153 -3.80 9.64 8.67
N PHE A 154 -4.58 9.09 9.61
CA PHE A 154 -4.13 8.05 10.54
C PHE A 154 -3.63 6.79 9.83
N GLN A 155 -4.34 6.27 8.83
CA GLN A 155 -3.91 5.10 8.06
C GLN A 155 -2.63 5.36 7.26
N MET A 156 -2.43 6.59 6.77
CA MET A 156 -1.18 6.98 6.11
C MET A 156 -0.02 7.05 7.10
N HIS A 157 -0.20 7.71 8.25
CA HIS A 157 0.83 7.81 9.28
C HIS A 157 1.14 6.48 9.96
N LYS A 158 0.20 5.52 10.00
CA LYS A 158 0.43 4.18 10.56
C LYS A 158 1.51 3.40 9.81
N LEU A 159 1.71 3.68 8.53
CA LEU A 159 2.73 3.03 7.70
C LEU A 159 4.08 3.77 7.71
N ILE A 160 4.16 4.94 8.34
CA ILE A 160 5.40 5.69 8.49
C ILE A 160 6.12 5.11 9.72
N THR A 161 7.04 4.18 9.49
CA THR A 161 7.88 3.58 10.53
C THR A 161 9.08 4.49 10.83
N PRO A 162 9.77 4.30 11.97
CA PRO A 162 11.05 4.98 12.24
C PRO A 162 12.08 4.80 11.12
N ASP A 163 12.00 3.71 10.36
CA ASP A 163 12.88 3.47 9.19
C ASP A 163 12.69 4.53 8.10
N TYR A 164 11.49 5.13 7.96
CA TYR A 164 11.27 6.25 7.03
C TYR A 164 12.12 7.48 7.36
N TYR A 165 12.48 7.64 8.63
CA TYR A 165 13.33 8.73 9.11
C TYR A 165 14.81 8.31 9.23
N GLY A 166 15.19 7.12 8.75
CA GLY A 166 16.56 6.65 8.71
C GLY A 166 17.15 6.30 10.08
N PHE A 167 16.33 6.09 11.11
CA PHE A 167 16.80 5.79 12.47
C PHE A 167 17.62 4.49 12.58
N ARG A 168 17.59 3.62 11.57
CA ARG A 168 18.28 2.32 11.54
C ARG A 168 19.23 2.16 10.36
N ASP A 169 19.45 3.21 9.57
CA ASP A 169 20.29 3.14 8.36
C ASP A 169 21.78 2.89 8.69
N GLU A 170 22.22 3.29 9.89
CA GLU A 170 23.57 3.01 10.41
C GLU A 170 23.76 1.52 10.77
N GLU A 171 22.69 0.80 11.13
CA GLU A 171 22.73 -0.61 11.54
C GLU A 171 22.80 -1.58 10.36
N ASP A 172 22.37 -1.17 9.16
CA ASP A 172 22.38 -2.02 7.95
C ASP A 172 23.80 -2.30 7.42
N GLY A 173 24.82 -1.60 7.92
CA GLY A 173 26.22 -1.80 7.56
C GLY A 173 26.57 -1.42 6.12
N VAL A 174 25.62 -0.84 5.37
CA VAL A 174 25.85 -0.27 4.05
C VAL A 174 26.79 0.93 4.14
N LEU A 175 26.57 1.79 5.15
CA LEU A 175 27.40 2.97 5.40
C LEU A 175 28.87 2.59 5.62
N LEU A 176 29.13 1.60 6.49
CA LEU A 176 30.48 1.10 6.79
C LEU A 176 31.23 0.60 5.56
N LYS A 177 30.53 -0.01 4.59
CA LYS A 177 31.17 -0.48 3.34
C LYS A 177 31.61 0.70 2.47
N VAL A 178 30.76 1.72 2.35
CA VAL A 178 31.05 2.93 1.58
C VAL A 178 32.19 3.73 2.22
N GLU A 179 32.17 3.86 3.56
CA GLU A 179 33.23 4.51 4.32
C GLU A 179 34.58 3.78 4.15
N ALA A 180 34.60 2.45 4.24
CA ALA A 180 35.83 1.68 4.07
C ALA A 180 36.44 1.82 2.65
N GLU A 181 35.63 2.02 1.62
CA GLU A 181 36.13 2.32 0.26
C GLU A 181 36.73 3.72 0.18
N ALA A 182 36.06 4.72 0.76
CA ALA A 182 36.56 6.09 0.82
C ALA A 182 37.86 6.20 1.65
N ASP A 183 37.93 5.49 2.78
CA ASP A 183 39.10 5.45 3.65
C ASP A 183 40.33 4.88 2.94
N LYS A 184 40.16 3.86 2.10
CA LYS A 184 41.26 3.32 1.29
C LYS A 184 41.82 4.35 0.32
N VAL A 185 40.96 5.15 -0.31
CA VAL A 185 41.38 6.22 -1.23
C VAL A 185 42.13 7.31 -0.47
N ILE A 186 41.61 7.73 0.68
CA ILE A 186 42.25 8.74 1.53
C ILE A 186 43.60 8.22 2.05
N ALA A 187 43.66 6.96 2.50
CA ALA A 187 44.89 6.33 2.96
C ALA A 187 45.93 6.23 1.85
N ALA A 188 45.54 5.83 0.64
CA ALA A 188 46.44 5.77 -0.51
C ALA A 188 47.02 7.15 -0.85
N ARG A 189 46.19 8.20 -0.84
CA ARG A 189 46.64 9.58 -1.05
C ARG A 189 47.61 10.04 0.03
N ARG A 190 47.30 9.78 1.31
CA ARG A 190 48.19 10.11 2.43
C ARG A 190 49.52 9.38 2.34
N LEU A 191 49.52 8.13 1.87
CA LEU A 191 50.73 7.36 1.65
C LEU A 191 51.59 7.99 0.55
N GLN A 192 51.00 8.38 -0.58
CA GLN A 192 51.70 9.09 -1.65
C GLN A 192 52.33 10.40 -1.17
N GLU A 193 51.57 11.22 -0.44
CA GLU A 193 52.09 12.47 0.14
C GLU A 193 53.23 12.23 1.14
N TRP A 194 53.22 11.10 1.85
CA TRP A 194 54.31 10.70 2.75
C TRP A 194 55.54 10.22 1.97
N GLU A 195 55.35 9.39 0.94
CA GLU A 195 56.43 8.91 0.05
C GLU A 195 57.12 10.07 -0.67
N GLU A 196 56.37 11.07 -1.15
CA GLU A 196 56.92 12.29 -1.75
C GLU A 196 57.78 13.08 -0.76
N LYS A 197 57.30 13.27 0.47
CA LYS A 197 58.06 13.97 1.53
C LYS A 197 59.31 13.21 1.97
N GLU A 198 59.24 11.88 2.07
CA GLU A 198 60.40 11.05 2.35
C GLU A 198 61.41 11.12 1.20
N ALA A 199 60.96 11.08 -0.06
CA ALA A 199 61.84 11.25 -1.22
C ALA A 199 62.48 12.64 -1.27
N GLU A 200 61.75 13.70 -0.93
CA GLU A 200 62.29 15.06 -0.77
C GLU A 200 63.32 15.12 0.36
N ARG A 201 63.05 14.47 1.50
CA ARG A 201 63.97 14.38 2.64
C ARG A 201 65.24 13.61 2.25
N ASP A 202 65.11 12.48 1.58
CA ASP A 202 66.22 11.64 1.16
C ASP A 202 67.04 12.33 0.05
N ALA A 203 66.40 13.08 -0.86
CA ALA A 203 67.08 13.92 -1.84
C ALA A 203 67.82 15.10 -1.18
N ALA A 204 67.23 15.73 -0.16
CA ALA A 204 67.89 16.77 0.64
C ALA A 204 69.08 16.20 1.44
N LEU A 205 68.95 14.98 1.98
CA LEU A 205 70.02 14.28 2.68
C LEU A 205 71.14 13.87 1.71
N ALA A 206 70.82 13.44 0.49
CA ALA A 206 71.79 13.13 -0.56
C ALA A 206 72.53 14.38 -1.08
N GLY A 207 71.87 15.55 -1.10
CA GLY A 207 72.47 16.83 -1.46
C GLY A 207 73.46 17.39 -0.44
N LEU A 208 73.48 16.87 0.80
CA LEU A 208 74.34 17.33 1.89
C LEU A 208 75.73 16.66 1.95
N GLY A 209 76.09 15.79 1.00
CA GLY A 209 77.43 15.24 0.87
C GLY A 209 77.76 14.14 1.89
N GLY A 210 78.13 12.97 1.39
CA GLY A 210 78.25 11.73 2.17
C GLY A 210 79.20 11.79 3.38
N ALA A 211 78.66 11.44 4.54
CA ALA A 211 79.39 10.90 5.69
C ALA A 211 78.48 10.09 6.62
N ALA A 212 77.76 9.08 6.09
CA ALA A 212 77.25 7.93 6.84
C ALA A 212 76.60 6.93 5.88
N ALA A 213 77.41 6.21 5.10
CA ALA A 213 76.96 4.96 4.53
C ALA A 213 77.00 3.90 5.63
N GLY A 214 75.85 3.30 5.96
CA GLY A 214 75.85 2.06 6.73
C GLY A 214 74.56 1.73 7.46
N VAL A 215 74.01 0.55 7.10
CA VAL A 215 72.98 -0.24 7.79
C VAL A 215 71.55 0.23 7.51
N GLY A 216 70.66 -0.53 6.89
CA GLY A 216 70.61 -1.96 6.59
C GLY A 216 69.13 -2.29 6.40
N GLY A 217 68.78 -2.88 5.26
CA GLY A 217 67.40 -3.11 4.85
C GLY A 217 66.60 -4.01 5.80
N GLY A 218 65.27 -3.85 5.76
CA GLY A 218 64.35 -4.67 6.52
C GLY A 218 62.91 -4.54 6.03
N ALA A 219 62.65 -5.04 4.82
CA ALA A 219 61.28 -5.36 4.42
C ALA A 219 60.71 -6.39 5.41
N ARG A 220 59.64 -6.05 6.14
CA ARG A 220 58.75 -7.03 6.77
C ARG A 220 57.29 -6.71 6.47
N ARG A 221 56.78 -7.55 5.59
CA ARG A 221 55.38 -7.89 5.35
C ARG A 221 54.81 -8.57 6.60
N GLY A 222 53.54 -8.30 6.92
CA GLY A 222 52.77 -8.94 8.00
C GLY A 222 52.41 -7.92 9.08
N GLY A 223 51.19 -7.40 9.13
CA GLY A 223 49.99 -8.17 9.44
C GLY A 223 49.84 -8.20 10.96
N GLY A 224 49.11 -7.23 11.52
CA GLY A 224 48.97 -7.09 12.96
C GLY A 224 47.54 -6.73 13.33
N GLY A 225 46.91 -7.60 14.12
CA GLY A 225 45.62 -7.32 14.73
C GLY A 225 45.00 -8.50 15.48
N ALA A 226 45.65 -8.96 16.56
CA ALA A 226 45.04 -9.24 17.87
C ALA A 226 45.74 -10.41 18.59
N GLY A 227 46.32 -10.13 19.76
CA GLY A 227 46.81 -11.18 20.65
C GLY A 227 47.75 -10.69 21.73
N ALA A 228 47.15 -10.33 22.86
CA ALA A 228 47.69 -10.10 24.20
C ALA A 228 49.13 -10.55 24.54
N GLY A 229 49.81 -9.66 25.29
CA GLY A 229 50.64 -10.01 26.44
C GLY A 229 52.06 -10.49 26.15
N GLU A 230 53.04 -9.64 26.40
CA GLU A 230 54.15 -9.87 27.34
C GLU A 230 55.11 -8.67 27.30
N ALA A 231 55.75 -8.40 28.44
CA ALA A 231 56.79 -7.40 28.58
C ALA A 231 58.03 -7.86 27.79
N ASP A 232 58.37 -7.14 26.72
CA ASP A 232 59.62 -7.31 26.00
C ASP A 232 60.36 -5.97 25.97
N ASP A 233 61.56 -5.97 26.54
CA ASP A 233 62.51 -4.85 26.56
C ASP A 233 63.10 -4.69 25.15
N GLY A 234 62.28 -4.14 24.25
CA GLY A 234 62.67 -3.86 22.87
C GLY A 234 63.66 -2.70 22.78
N PRO A 235 64.53 -2.67 21.75
CA PRO A 235 65.49 -1.58 21.58
C PRO A 235 64.76 -0.24 21.50
N GLN A 236 65.07 0.67 22.42
CA GLN A 236 64.54 2.03 22.40
C GLN A 236 64.84 2.65 21.03
N PHE A 237 63.78 3.00 20.29
CA PHE A 237 63.87 3.66 19.01
C PHE A 237 64.52 5.04 19.19
N VAL A 238 65.81 5.16 18.87
CA VAL A 238 66.54 6.43 18.90
C VAL A 238 66.44 7.07 17.52
N ALA A 239 65.51 8.01 17.35
CA ALA A 239 65.44 8.86 16.17
C ALA A 239 66.61 9.87 16.22
N TYR A 240 67.61 9.68 15.36
CA TYR A 240 68.72 10.62 15.23
C TYR A 240 68.22 11.89 14.53
N VAL A 241 67.85 12.90 15.32
CA VAL A 241 67.59 14.25 14.82
C VAL A 241 68.96 14.92 14.64
N PRO A 242 69.33 15.40 13.44
CA PRO A 242 70.58 16.10 13.23
C PRO A 242 70.58 17.42 14.03
N LEU A 243 71.26 17.41 15.17
CA LEU A 243 71.46 18.58 16.02
C LEU A 243 72.57 19.45 15.40
N PRO A 244 72.38 20.76 15.23
CA PRO A 244 73.44 21.66 14.77
C PRO A 244 74.61 21.70 15.76
N ASP A 245 75.83 21.82 15.23
CA ASP A 245 77.06 21.94 16.02
C ASP A 245 77.02 23.17 16.95
N GLN A 246 77.68 23.09 18.12
CA GLN A 246 77.72 24.17 19.13
C GLN A 246 78.13 25.53 18.53
N ALA A 247 79.08 25.55 17.59
CA ALA A 247 79.50 26.77 16.91
C ALA A 247 78.38 27.42 16.07
N ALA A 248 77.54 26.62 15.41
CA ALA A 248 76.41 27.13 14.63
C ALA A 248 75.31 27.72 15.54
N ILE A 249 75.12 27.12 16.72
CA ILE A 249 74.20 27.62 17.74
C ILE A 249 74.69 28.97 18.27
N GLU A 250 75.98 29.08 18.61
CA GLU A 250 76.58 30.33 19.09
C GLU A 250 76.46 31.47 18.08
N GLN A 251 76.74 31.20 16.79
CA GLN A 251 76.57 32.18 15.73
C GLN A 251 75.13 32.65 15.58
N ARG A 252 74.16 31.72 15.54
CA ARG A 252 72.72 32.05 15.50
C ARG A 252 72.29 32.89 16.72
N VAL A 253 72.80 32.57 17.90
CA VAL A 253 72.50 33.32 19.13
C VAL A 253 73.13 34.72 19.08
N LEU A 254 74.36 34.86 18.58
CA LEU A 254 75.01 36.16 18.39
C LEU A 254 74.29 37.01 17.35
N GLU A 255 73.87 36.43 16.22
CA GLU A 255 73.09 37.11 15.19
C GLU A 255 71.75 37.59 15.74
N LYS A 256 71.04 36.74 16.48
CA LYS A 256 69.77 37.10 17.11
C LYS A 256 69.96 38.23 18.13
N LYS A 257 70.98 38.13 19.00
CA LYS A 257 71.32 39.20 19.95
C LYS A 257 71.69 40.50 19.24
N LYS A 258 72.41 40.43 18.12
CA LYS A 258 72.76 41.60 17.30
C LYS A 258 71.50 42.23 16.68
N GLN A 259 70.59 41.42 16.16
CA GLN A 259 69.29 41.89 15.64
C GLN A 259 68.43 42.51 16.74
N ASP A 260 68.35 41.89 17.92
CA ASP A 260 67.60 42.39 19.06
C ASP A 260 68.18 43.73 19.57
N LEU A 261 69.52 43.87 19.58
CA LEU A 261 70.17 45.14 19.93
C LEU A 261 69.91 46.20 18.86
N LEU A 262 70.06 45.85 17.58
CA LEU A 262 69.73 46.77 16.49
C LEU A 262 68.28 47.25 16.61
N ALA A 263 67.32 46.34 16.78
CA ALA A 263 65.91 46.67 16.95
C ALA A 263 65.65 47.62 18.14
N LYS A 264 66.37 47.45 19.26
CA LYS A 264 66.27 48.36 20.41
C LYS A 264 66.79 49.77 20.09
N TYR A 265 67.94 49.86 19.41
CA TYR A 265 68.61 51.15 19.14
C TYR A 265 68.17 51.84 17.84
N THR A 266 67.55 51.12 16.91
CA THR A 266 66.95 51.66 15.69
C THR A 266 65.44 51.80 15.80
N SER A 267 64.87 51.70 17.01
CA SER A 267 63.45 51.97 17.18
C SER A 267 63.13 53.41 16.75
N ASP A 268 62.13 53.57 15.89
CA ASP A 268 61.74 54.86 15.32
C ASP A 268 61.51 55.92 16.41
N SER A 269 60.99 55.49 17.56
CA SER A 269 60.79 56.34 18.74
C SER A 269 62.09 56.94 19.32
N LEU A 270 63.18 56.16 19.35
CA LEU A 270 64.46 56.62 19.88
C LEU A 270 65.15 57.57 18.89
N GLN A 271 65.01 57.31 17.59
CA GLN A 271 65.49 58.21 16.53
C GLN A 271 64.74 59.55 16.55
N GLN A 272 63.42 59.53 16.75
CA GLN A 272 62.61 60.75 16.92
C GLN A 272 63.04 61.56 18.15
N GLN A 273 63.19 60.91 19.32
CA GLN A 273 63.69 61.57 20.53
C GLN A 273 65.10 62.16 20.34
N GLN A 274 66.00 61.47 19.63
CA GLN A 274 67.33 61.97 19.32
C GLN A 274 67.28 63.20 18.39
N GLN A 275 66.39 63.21 17.40
CA GLN A 275 66.18 64.36 16.51
C GLN A 275 65.59 65.56 17.26
N GLU A 276 64.60 65.34 18.13
CA GLU A 276 64.01 66.37 18.99
C GLU A 276 65.08 66.97 19.92
N ALA A 277 65.86 66.14 20.63
CA ALA A 277 66.93 66.60 21.51
C ALA A 277 68.02 67.40 20.76
N ARG A 278 68.41 66.95 19.55
CA ARG A 278 69.32 67.71 18.66
C ARG A 278 68.73 69.07 18.26
N SER A 279 67.43 69.13 17.98
CA SER A 279 66.76 70.39 17.62
C SER A 279 66.73 71.39 18.78
N LEU A 280 66.63 70.91 20.03
CA LEU A 280 66.65 71.75 21.23
C LEU A 280 68.05 72.26 21.57
N LEU A 281 69.08 71.44 21.35
CA LEU A 281 70.49 71.81 21.60
C LEU A 281 71.05 72.81 20.57
N ASN A 282 70.51 72.84 19.35
CA ASN A 282 70.97 73.73 18.27
C ASN A 282 70.24 75.08 18.21
N LYS A 283 69.38 75.40 19.19
CA LYS A 283 68.82 76.77 19.34
C LYS A 283 69.76 77.62 20.21
N LYS A 284 70.73 78.26 19.56
CA LYS A 284 71.47 79.44 20.06
C LYS A 284 71.29 80.58 19.06
#